data_AF-A0A925BR34-F1
#
_entry.id   AF-A0A925BR34-F1
#
_cell.length_a   1.000
_cell.length_b   1.000
_cell.length_c   1.000
_cell.angle_alpha   90.00
_cell.angle_beta   90.00
_cell.angle_gamma   90.00
#
_symmetry.space_group_name_H-M   'P 1'
#
loop_
_entity.id
_entity.type
_entity.pdbx_description
1 polymer ?
#
loop_
_entity_poly.entity_id
_entity_poly.type
_entity_poly.pdbx_seq_one_letter_code
_entity_poly.pdbx_strand_id
1 'polypeptide(L)'
;MNRFGLSLVLLTIWMSFAADSRAEDSVAPASFNRDVLPLLTKLGCNQGACHGKLAGQNGFRLSLRGFAPEWDHFWITREFFGRRISGARPEDSLLVSKPLGTLPHAGGRLLKADSRESQLLLDWLKAGTPGPVKDEPTVAKLTISPSTATLSANQSQRVTVEAEYTDGHKRDVTWLTRFTANDTAVAEVDRAGKLTALRSGETAIVAAFDGQVATAIVTIPFGSQTTIPPPSLVNAIDPHVFAKLAVLHIEPSSLVSDEEFLRRVFLDAIGTLPTPAESRAFLANTVAEKRAKLIDELLQRPEFADFWTLQFADLFQNRKERDHDVRGTKGVRQFHTWLRKQIAANRPWDQLCRDILTAEGSNADNPAIGYFIVTIGENSEAEKSEVVASVAQAFLGTRIGCAQCHNHPLERYTQDDYYHFAGFFSRARFERKPPEQGTTQLLTTTSEGHNLLRERERLQKELATVEAALPNTSDEKQLAELRKKQEEFPRRIADVEKRIAEQHARPVGVGQPRTGQFLAARPLDRSATPIEPGQNPRVVLANWIASPSNDFFSGAIVNRLWK
;
A
#
# COMPACT_ATOMS: atom_id res chain seq x y z
N MET A 1 45.56 -43.91 -51.15
CA MET A 1 44.61 -44.59 -50.23
C MET A 1 45.18 -44.56 -48.83
N ASN A 2 44.41 -43.98 -47.91
CA ASN A 2 44.48 -44.02 -46.43
C ASN A 2 45.82 -43.80 -45.73
N ARG A 3 46.04 -42.57 -45.24
CA ARG A 3 46.85 -42.30 -44.05
C ARG A 3 45.91 -42.14 -42.85
N PHE A 4 45.96 -43.11 -41.93
CA PHE A 4 45.34 -43.04 -40.62
C PHE A 4 46.15 -42.07 -39.74
N GLY A 5 45.51 -40.98 -39.31
CA GLY A 5 46.04 -40.09 -38.26
C GLY A 5 45.46 -40.53 -36.91
N LEU A 6 46.34 -40.90 -35.98
CA LEU A 6 46.02 -41.03 -34.56
C LEU A 6 45.69 -39.64 -33.99
N SER A 7 44.44 -39.42 -33.59
CA SER A 7 44.07 -38.29 -32.72
C SER A 7 44.05 -38.77 -31.27
N LEU A 8 45.00 -38.27 -30.49
CA LEU A 8 45.12 -38.43 -29.04
C LEU A 8 44.00 -37.60 -28.38
N VAL A 9 43.04 -38.27 -27.73
CA VAL A 9 42.00 -37.62 -26.91
C VAL A 9 42.62 -37.26 -25.56
N LEU A 10 42.89 -35.98 -25.34
CA LEU A 10 43.27 -35.42 -24.04
C LEU A 10 42.00 -35.25 -23.19
N LEU A 11 41.83 -36.12 -22.20
CA LEU A 11 40.77 -36.06 -21.20
C LEU A 11 41.17 -35.02 -20.14
N THR A 12 40.72 -33.76 -20.27
CA THR A 12 40.88 -32.76 -19.22
C THR A 12 39.87 -32.99 -18.11
N ILE A 13 40.32 -33.57 -17.00
CA ILE A 13 39.57 -33.66 -15.75
C ILE A 13 39.50 -32.25 -15.13
N TRP A 14 38.33 -31.62 -15.18
CA TRP A 14 38.05 -30.42 -14.38
C TRP A 14 37.74 -30.85 -12.94
N MET A 15 38.76 -30.79 -12.07
CA MET A 15 38.53 -30.79 -10.62
C MET A 15 37.98 -29.41 -10.23
N SER A 16 36.68 -29.32 -9.96
CA SER A 16 36.09 -28.18 -9.27
C SER A 16 36.61 -28.15 -7.83
N PHE A 17 37.65 -27.37 -7.58
CA PHE A 17 37.92 -26.86 -6.25
C PHE A 17 36.84 -25.84 -5.91
N ALA A 18 36.01 -26.15 -4.91
CA ALA A 18 35.17 -25.17 -4.26
C ALA A 18 36.11 -24.15 -3.61
N ALA A 19 36.32 -23.02 -4.28
CA ALA A 19 36.99 -21.87 -3.70
C ALA A 19 36.10 -21.34 -2.58
N ASP A 20 36.55 -21.54 -1.35
CA ASP A 20 35.99 -20.91 -0.16
C ASP A 20 36.11 -19.39 -0.34
N SER A 21 34.99 -18.74 -0.67
CA SER A 21 34.93 -17.30 -0.90
C SER A 21 34.95 -16.57 0.44
N ARG A 22 36.08 -16.64 1.15
CA ARG A 22 36.46 -15.62 2.11
C ARG A 22 37.26 -14.57 1.36
N ALA A 23 36.56 -13.74 0.59
CA ALA A 23 37.08 -12.44 0.25
C ALA A 23 37.16 -11.63 1.56
N GLU A 24 38.34 -11.13 1.86
CA GLU A 24 38.63 -10.25 2.99
C GLU A 24 37.89 -8.92 2.81
N ASP A 25 36.64 -8.85 3.30
CA ASP A 25 36.00 -7.58 3.60
C ASP A 25 36.61 -7.05 4.91
N SER A 26 37.13 -5.82 4.87
CA SER A 26 37.59 -5.09 6.05
C SER A 26 36.60 -5.25 7.22
N VAL A 27 37.09 -5.66 8.39
CA VAL A 27 36.31 -6.07 9.59
C VAL A 27 35.61 -4.86 10.23
N ALA A 28 34.65 -4.26 9.52
CA ALA A 28 33.71 -3.35 10.13
C ALA A 28 32.84 -4.15 11.12
N PRO A 29 32.59 -3.63 12.34
CA PRO A 29 31.70 -4.29 13.28
C PRO A 29 30.30 -4.43 12.66
N ALA A 30 29.61 -5.52 13.02
CA ALA A 30 28.25 -5.79 12.58
C ALA A 30 27.33 -4.57 12.79
N SER A 31 26.58 -4.20 11.76
CA SER A 31 25.61 -3.11 11.82
C SER A 31 24.35 -3.57 12.55
N PHE A 32 23.86 -2.73 13.46
CA PHE A 32 22.59 -3.00 14.11
C PHE A 32 21.43 -3.06 13.10
N ASN A 33 21.38 -2.11 12.16
CA ASN A 33 20.30 -1.98 11.19
C ASN A 33 20.42 -3.02 10.06
N ARG A 34 21.63 -3.27 9.54
CA ARG A 34 21.81 -4.14 8.36
C ARG A 34 22.01 -5.61 8.70
N ASP A 35 22.38 -5.94 9.94
CA ASP A 35 22.71 -7.32 10.32
C ASP A 35 21.87 -7.82 11.49
N VAL A 36 21.94 -7.14 12.64
CA VAL A 36 21.33 -7.62 13.89
C VAL A 36 19.81 -7.59 13.81
N LEU A 37 19.22 -6.47 13.43
CA LEU A 37 17.76 -6.30 13.39
C LEU A 37 17.09 -7.19 12.33
N PRO A 38 17.64 -7.36 11.10
CA PRO A 38 17.16 -8.35 10.15
C PRO A 38 17.26 -9.77 10.68
N LEU A 39 18.34 -10.12 11.39
CA LEU A 39 18.45 -11.43 12.03
C LEU A 39 17.35 -11.64 13.08
N LEU A 40 17.10 -10.68 13.96
CA LEU A 40 16.00 -10.75 14.94
C LEU A 40 14.64 -10.94 14.26
N THR A 41 14.47 -10.32 13.09
CA THR A 41 13.26 -10.43 12.27
C THR A 41 13.13 -11.81 11.62
N LYS A 42 14.21 -12.35 11.05
CA LYS A 42 14.31 -13.71 10.51
C LYS A 42 13.94 -14.76 11.56
N LEU A 43 14.44 -14.59 12.78
CA LEU A 43 14.17 -15.51 13.90
C LEU A 43 12.77 -15.36 14.48
N GLY A 44 12.04 -14.31 14.10
CA GLY A 44 10.68 -14.03 14.57
C GLY A 44 10.61 -13.34 15.94
N CYS A 45 11.74 -12.87 16.48
CA CYS A 45 11.81 -12.27 17.82
C CYS A 45 10.91 -11.04 17.96
N ASN A 46 10.89 -10.19 16.93
CA ASN A 46 10.12 -8.95 16.90
C ASN A 46 8.75 -9.07 16.20
N GLN A 47 8.15 -10.28 16.18
CA GLN A 47 6.77 -10.47 15.71
C GLN A 47 5.76 -10.20 16.82
N GLY A 48 4.52 -9.86 16.45
CA GLY A 48 3.45 -9.55 17.39
C GLY A 48 3.12 -10.70 18.37
N ALA A 49 3.38 -11.95 18.00
CA ALA A 49 3.23 -13.10 18.90
C ALA A 49 4.30 -13.16 20.01
N CYS A 50 5.42 -12.46 19.85
CA CYS A 50 6.58 -12.48 20.75
C CYS A 50 6.88 -11.08 21.30
N HIS A 51 8.06 -10.53 21.04
CA HIS A 51 8.48 -9.24 21.60
C HIS A 51 7.96 -8.04 20.79
N GLY A 52 7.39 -8.25 19.59
CA GLY A 52 6.90 -7.20 18.69
C GLY A 52 5.55 -6.59 19.04
N LYS A 53 4.86 -7.05 20.08
CA LYS A 53 3.60 -6.44 20.55
C LYS A 53 3.89 -5.25 21.48
N LEU A 54 2.94 -4.32 21.57
CA LEU A 54 3.10 -3.06 22.32
C LEU A 54 3.61 -3.25 23.76
N ALA A 55 3.09 -4.24 24.48
CA ALA A 55 3.49 -4.55 25.85
C ALA A 55 4.79 -5.36 25.95
N GLY A 56 5.30 -5.90 24.85
CA GLY A 56 6.37 -6.91 24.85
C GLY A 56 5.96 -8.22 25.50
N GLN A 57 6.95 -9.06 25.78
CA GLN A 57 6.79 -10.33 26.49
C GLN A 57 7.76 -10.38 27.67
N ASN A 58 7.24 -10.67 28.87
CA ASN A 58 8.02 -10.81 30.10
C ASN A 58 8.99 -9.64 30.37
N GLY A 59 8.50 -8.41 30.16
CA GLY A 59 9.29 -7.20 30.38
C GLY A 59 10.35 -6.92 29.31
N PHE A 60 10.30 -7.56 28.14
CA PHE A 60 11.14 -7.21 26.98
C PHE A 60 10.29 -7.01 25.73
N ARG A 61 10.51 -5.89 25.03
CA ARG A 61 9.82 -5.53 23.80
C ARG A 61 10.81 -5.14 22.71
N LEU A 62 10.35 -5.33 21.48
CA LEU A 62 10.95 -4.88 20.25
C LEU A 62 9.85 -4.21 19.42
N SER A 63 10.23 -3.29 18.55
CA SER A 63 9.36 -2.67 17.58
C SER A 63 8.90 -3.75 16.61
N LEU A 64 7.62 -3.70 16.22
CA LEU A 64 7.03 -4.73 15.37
C LEU A 64 7.81 -4.82 14.05
N ARG A 65 8.50 -5.95 13.82
CA ARG A 65 9.33 -6.20 12.62
C ARG A 65 10.48 -5.21 12.43
N GLY A 66 10.95 -4.58 13.51
CA GLY A 66 12.13 -3.72 13.45
C GLY A 66 11.88 -2.35 12.81
N PHE A 67 10.63 -1.85 12.85
CA PHE A 67 10.29 -0.57 12.23
C PHE A 67 10.92 0.66 12.93
N ALA A 68 11.38 0.52 14.18
CA ALA A 68 12.01 1.57 14.97
C ALA A 68 13.36 1.09 15.56
N PRO A 69 14.43 1.03 14.75
CA PRO A 69 15.74 0.53 15.16
C PRO A 69 16.32 1.23 16.39
N GLU A 70 16.07 2.53 16.53
CA GLU A 70 16.51 3.33 17.68
C GLU A 70 15.88 2.89 18.99
N TRP A 71 14.60 2.49 18.97
CA TRP A 71 13.91 1.94 20.13
C TRP A 71 14.38 0.52 20.43
N ASP A 72 14.53 -0.30 19.39
CA ASP A 72 15.01 -1.68 19.53
C ASP A 72 16.38 -1.74 20.17
N HIS A 73 17.32 -0.93 19.68
CA HIS A 73 18.66 -0.85 20.23
C HIS A 73 18.63 -0.43 21.71
N PHE A 74 17.87 0.61 22.03
CA PHE A 74 17.72 1.08 23.40
C PHE A 74 17.11 0.03 24.33
N TRP A 75 16.05 -0.67 23.90
CA TRP A 75 15.40 -1.71 24.68
C TRP A 75 16.27 -2.94 24.90
N ILE A 76 17.11 -3.28 23.92
CA ILE A 76 18.10 -4.35 24.05
C ILE A 76 19.21 -3.95 25.03
N THR A 77 19.79 -2.75 24.86
CA THR A 77 21.09 -2.42 25.48
C THR A 77 21.01 -1.56 26.75
N ARG A 78 19.94 -0.79 26.95
CA ARG A 78 19.84 0.21 28.03
C ARG A 78 18.65 0.03 28.96
N GLU A 79 17.49 -0.37 28.44
CA GLU A 79 16.29 -0.55 29.28
C GLU A 79 16.55 -1.57 30.40
N PHE A 80 15.92 -1.37 31.56
CA PHE A 80 16.20 -2.14 32.79
C PHE A 80 17.69 -2.14 33.19
N PHE A 81 18.34 -0.99 33.07
CA PHE A 81 19.74 -0.79 33.46
C PHE A 81 20.71 -1.73 32.72
N GLY A 82 20.40 -2.07 31.46
CA GLY A 82 21.26 -2.89 30.60
C GLY A 82 21.39 -4.37 31.01
N ARG A 83 20.55 -4.87 31.92
CA ARG A 83 20.63 -6.24 32.48
C ARG A 83 20.50 -7.38 31.47
N ARG A 84 20.18 -7.09 30.20
CA ARG A 84 20.06 -8.09 29.13
C ARG A 84 21.38 -8.40 28.44
N ILE A 85 22.38 -7.54 28.60
CA ILE A 85 23.67 -7.62 27.93
C ILE A 85 24.77 -7.75 28.97
N SER A 86 25.62 -8.75 28.81
CA SER A 86 26.82 -8.95 29.62
C SER A 86 28.03 -8.51 28.80
N GLY A 87 28.56 -7.32 29.10
CA GLY A 87 29.75 -6.81 28.40
C GLY A 87 31.02 -7.61 28.71
N ALA A 88 31.13 -8.16 29.92
CA ALA A 88 32.29 -8.95 30.34
C ALA A 88 32.27 -10.39 29.78
N ARG A 89 31.08 -10.95 29.58
CA ARG A 89 30.85 -12.30 29.02
C ARG A 89 29.72 -12.24 27.99
N PRO A 90 29.99 -11.82 26.74
CA PRO A 90 28.98 -11.66 25.69
C PRO A 90 28.08 -12.88 25.49
N GLU A 91 28.63 -14.09 25.61
CA GLU A 91 27.94 -15.38 25.51
C GLU A 91 26.83 -15.59 26.54
N ASP A 92 26.92 -14.94 27.71
CA ASP A 92 25.90 -15.00 28.75
C ASP A 92 24.75 -14.01 28.52
N SER A 93 24.90 -13.09 27.57
CA SER A 93 23.86 -12.10 27.27
C SER A 93 22.54 -12.81 26.95
N LEU A 94 21.44 -12.31 27.53
CA LEU A 94 20.11 -12.91 27.35
C LEU A 94 19.68 -12.93 25.87
N LEU A 95 20.19 -11.99 25.08
CA LEU A 95 19.99 -11.91 23.63
C LEU A 95 20.55 -13.13 22.87
N VAL A 96 21.52 -13.85 23.45
CA VAL A 96 22.17 -15.02 22.85
C VAL A 96 21.73 -16.32 23.55
N SER A 97 21.79 -16.34 24.88
CA SER A 97 21.51 -17.55 25.67
C SER A 97 20.07 -18.05 25.57
N LYS A 98 19.09 -17.14 25.51
CA LYS A 98 17.66 -17.50 25.35
C LYS A 98 17.38 -18.15 23.99
N PRO A 99 17.72 -17.56 22.83
CA PRO A 99 17.46 -18.20 21.54
C PRO A 99 18.35 -19.43 21.28
N LEU A 100 19.53 -19.57 21.91
CA LEU A 100 20.30 -20.82 21.88
C LEU A 100 19.65 -21.96 22.69
N GLY A 101 18.76 -21.62 23.62
CA GLY A 101 18.14 -22.56 24.54
C GLY A 101 19.03 -22.96 25.72
N THR A 102 20.13 -22.24 25.98
CA THR A 102 20.95 -22.44 27.19
C THR A 102 20.27 -21.88 28.44
N LEU A 103 19.35 -20.92 28.26
CA LEU A 103 18.39 -20.49 29.27
C LEU A 103 16.95 -20.76 28.82
N PRO A 104 16.02 -21.05 29.75
CA PRO A 104 14.62 -21.28 29.42
C PRO A 104 14.00 -20.10 28.66
N HIS A 105 13.42 -20.38 27.50
CA HIS A 105 12.77 -19.39 26.64
C HIS A 105 11.49 -19.97 26.06
N ALA A 106 10.36 -19.28 26.28
CA ALA A 106 9.06 -19.74 25.81
C ALA A 106 8.96 -19.83 24.27
N GLY A 107 9.73 -19.00 23.54
CA GLY A 107 9.83 -19.09 22.08
C GLY A 107 10.69 -20.26 21.58
N GLY A 108 11.18 -21.12 22.48
CA GLY A 108 12.01 -22.28 22.15
C GLY A 108 13.41 -21.92 21.66
N ARG A 109 14.08 -22.92 21.09
CA ARG A 109 15.41 -22.81 20.49
C ARG A 109 15.29 -22.28 19.06
N LEU A 110 15.85 -21.10 18.83
CA LEU A 110 15.83 -20.40 17.54
C LEU A 110 17.21 -20.39 16.85
N LEU A 111 18.29 -20.55 17.63
CA LEU A 111 19.67 -20.57 17.16
C LEU A 111 20.33 -21.92 17.39
N LYS A 112 21.31 -22.22 16.52
CA LYS A 112 22.28 -23.30 16.74
C LYS A 112 23.58 -22.68 17.26
N ALA A 113 24.27 -23.42 18.12
CA ALA A 113 25.64 -23.08 18.49
C ALA A 113 26.52 -23.11 17.23
N ASP A 114 27.52 -22.25 17.18
CA ASP A 114 28.50 -22.14 16.08
C ASP A 114 27.88 -21.82 14.71
N SER A 115 26.64 -21.31 14.69
CA SER A 115 25.99 -20.88 13.46
C SER A 115 26.41 -19.45 13.11
N ARG A 116 26.32 -19.11 11.81
CA ARG A 116 26.60 -17.73 11.35
C ARG A 116 25.77 -16.70 12.10
N GLU A 117 24.52 -17.04 12.41
CA GLU A 117 23.61 -16.18 13.17
C GLU A 117 24.04 -15.97 14.62
N SER A 118 24.46 -17.03 15.32
CA SER A 118 24.93 -16.88 16.70
C SER A 118 26.26 -16.13 16.76
N GLN A 119 27.16 -16.38 15.82
CA GLN A 119 28.42 -15.65 15.69
C GLN A 119 28.18 -14.15 15.42
N LEU A 120 27.24 -13.80 14.53
CA LEU A 120 26.89 -12.41 14.26
C LEU A 120 26.48 -11.64 15.54
N LEU A 121 25.61 -12.24 16.36
CA LEU A 121 25.19 -11.60 17.61
C LEU A 121 26.36 -11.46 18.58
N LEU A 122 27.21 -12.48 18.71
CA LEU A 122 28.38 -12.45 19.57
C LEU A 122 29.39 -11.37 19.12
N ASP A 123 29.63 -11.24 17.84
CA ASP A 123 30.54 -10.22 17.29
C ASP A 123 30.01 -8.81 17.53
N TRP A 124 28.70 -8.59 17.33
CA TRP A 124 28.06 -7.32 17.66
C TRP A 124 28.16 -6.98 19.15
N LEU A 125 27.98 -7.97 20.04
CA LEU A 125 28.12 -7.79 21.48
C LEU A 125 29.58 -7.47 21.87
N LYS A 126 30.55 -8.21 21.32
CA LYS A 126 32.00 -8.00 21.54
C LYS A 126 32.47 -6.64 21.04
N ALA A 127 31.86 -6.12 19.97
CA ALA A 127 32.11 -4.77 19.45
C ALA A 127 31.51 -3.65 20.33
N GLY A 128 30.91 -3.98 21.49
CA GLY A 128 30.34 -2.99 22.40
C GLY A 128 28.91 -2.57 22.04
N THR A 129 28.19 -3.40 21.28
CA THR A 129 26.78 -3.16 20.87
C THR A 129 26.57 -1.83 20.14
N PRO A 130 27.30 -1.56 19.04
CA PRO A 130 27.12 -0.33 18.26
C PRO A 130 25.65 -0.16 17.85
N GLY A 131 25.14 1.07 17.96
CA GLY A 131 23.76 1.40 17.63
C GLY A 131 23.52 1.68 16.14
N PRO A 132 22.28 2.07 15.78
CA PRO A 132 21.96 2.56 14.45
C PRO A 132 22.92 3.69 14.04
N VAL A 133 23.51 3.57 12.86
CA VAL A 133 24.38 4.60 12.30
C VAL A 133 23.52 5.59 11.52
N LYS A 134 23.74 6.88 11.77
CA LYS A 134 23.04 7.94 11.03
C LYS A 134 23.47 7.90 9.56
N ASP A 135 22.50 8.05 8.66
CA ASP A 135 22.71 8.10 7.20
C ASP A 135 23.34 6.81 6.61
N GLU A 136 23.22 5.68 7.31
CA GLU A 136 23.61 4.37 6.78
C GLU A 136 22.78 4.02 5.54
N PRO A 137 23.40 3.51 4.45
CA PRO A 137 22.66 3.09 3.26
C PRO A 137 21.56 2.10 3.59
N THR A 138 20.36 2.34 3.07
CA THR A 138 19.18 1.48 3.28
C THR A 138 18.89 0.63 2.04
N VAL A 139 18.09 -0.43 2.19
CA VAL A 139 17.74 -1.29 1.05
C VAL A 139 16.80 -0.56 0.09
N ALA A 140 17.30 -0.26 -1.11
CA ALA A 140 16.53 0.34 -2.18
C ALA A 140 15.68 -0.70 -2.91
N LYS A 141 16.23 -1.89 -3.16
CA LYS A 141 15.56 -2.98 -3.88
C LYS A 141 15.96 -4.35 -3.34
N LEU A 142 15.00 -5.26 -3.30
CA LEU A 142 15.20 -6.67 -2.97
C LEU A 142 14.86 -7.53 -4.18
N THR A 143 15.74 -8.47 -4.53
CA THR A 143 15.52 -9.40 -5.65
C THR A 143 15.68 -10.83 -5.17
N ILE A 144 14.69 -11.68 -5.44
CA ILE A 144 14.77 -13.14 -5.25
C ILE A 144 15.08 -13.81 -6.60
N SER A 145 15.96 -14.80 -6.59
CA SER A 145 16.36 -15.54 -7.80
C SER A 145 16.28 -17.06 -7.60
N PRO A 146 15.69 -17.79 -8.58
CA PRO A 146 14.94 -17.23 -9.71
C PRO A 146 13.59 -16.63 -9.26
N SER A 147 13.08 -15.66 -10.01
CA SER A 147 11.77 -15.02 -9.75
C SER A 147 10.58 -15.88 -10.20
N THR A 148 10.82 -16.86 -11.06
CA THR A 148 9.87 -17.91 -11.40
C THR A 148 10.56 -19.27 -11.39
N ALA A 149 9.86 -20.31 -10.98
CA ALA A 149 10.37 -21.68 -11.03
C ALA A 149 9.24 -22.64 -11.38
N THR A 150 9.46 -23.48 -12.40
CA THR A 150 8.58 -24.61 -12.69
C THR A 150 9.25 -25.88 -12.19
N LEU A 151 8.60 -26.59 -11.27
CA LEU A 151 9.17 -27.75 -10.58
C LEU A 151 8.28 -28.98 -10.72
N SER A 152 8.91 -30.15 -10.70
CA SER A 152 8.21 -31.42 -10.54
C SER A 152 7.91 -31.70 -9.08
N ALA A 153 6.90 -32.52 -8.78
CA ALA A 153 6.59 -32.93 -7.40
C ALA A 153 7.82 -33.57 -6.72
N ASN A 154 8.05 -33.22 -5.44
CA ASN A 154 9.22 -33.59 -4.63
C ASN A 154 10.58 -33.01 -5.10
N GLN A 155 10.61 -32.20 -6.16
CA GLN A 155 11.83 -31.50 -6.54
C GLN A 155 12.12 -30.38 -5.54
N SER A 156 13.39 -30.27 -5.13
CA SER A 156 13.87 -29.13 -4.36
C SER A 156 14.73 -28.21 -5.22
N GLN A 157 14.67 -26.92 -4.92
CA GLN A 157 15.53 -25.91 -5.53
C GLN A 157 15.93 -24.88 -4.47
N ARG A 158 17.11 -24.29 -4.61
CA ARG A 158 17.51 -23.18 -3.73
C ARG A 158 17.13 -21.84 -4.35
N VAL A 159 16.65 -20.92 -3.53
CA VAL A 159 16.51 -19.51 -3.89
C VAL A 159 17.58 -18.67 -3.20
N THR A 160 18.04 -17.62 -3.88
CA THR A 160 18.93 -16.61 -3.33
C THR A 160 18.25 -15.26 -3.31
N VAL A 161 18.70 -14.38 -2.40
CA VAL A 161 18.15 -13.04 -2.23
C VAL A 161 19.27 -12.02 -2.18
N GLU A 162 19.21 -11.06 -3.09
CA GLU A 162 20.15 -9.94 -3.21
C GLU A 162 19.44 -8.65 -2.78
N ALA A 163 20.07 -7.90 -1.88
CA ALA A 163 19.69 -6.54 -1.54
C ALA A 163 20.59 -5.55 -2.30
N GLU A 164 19.98 -4.58 -2.96
CA GLU A 164 20.64 -3.41 -3.54
C GLU A 164 20.34 -2.20 -2.66
N TYR A 165 21.38 -1.52 -2.20
CA TYR A 165 21.32 -0.41 -1.26
C TYR A 165 21.28 0.95 -1.97
N THR A 166 20.91 2.00 -1.24
CA THR A 166 20.75 3.37 -1.78
C THR A 166 22.03 4.01 -2.35
N ASP A 167 23.20 3.51 -1.98
CA ASP A 167 24.52 3.89 -2.52
C ASP A 167 24.96 3.00 -3.70
N GLY A 168 24.11 2.06 -4.14
CA GLY A 168 24.34 1.17 -5.26
C GLY A 168 25.06 -0.14 -4.92
N HIS A 169 25.54 -0.35 -3.69
CA HIS A 169 26.16 -1.63 -3.34
C HIS A 169 25.14 -2.77 -3.27
N LYS A 170 25.58 -3.98 -3.59
CA LYS A 170 24.76 -5.19 -3.59
C LYS A 170 25.29 -6.21 -2.61
N ARG A 171 24.40 -6.95 -1.96
CA ARG A 171 24.75 -7.94 -0.94
C ARG A 171 23.85 -9.16 -1.02
N ASP A 172 24.43 -10.37 -0.95
CA ASP A 172 23.65 -11.56 -0.65
C ASP A 172 23.14 -11.49 0.80
N VAL A 173 21.83 -11.44 0.93
CA VAL A 173 21.10 -11.39 2.20
C VAL A 173 20.23 -12.64 2.39
N THR A 174 20.45 -13.69 1.59
CA THR A 174 19.69 -14.95 1.62
C THR A 174 19.62 -15.50 3.05
N TRP A 175 20.76 -15.51 3.74
CA TRP A 175 20.87 -16.04 5.09
C TRP A 175 20.30 -15.11 6.18
N LEU A 176 19.98 -13.84 5.88
CA LEU A 176 19.26 -12.92 6.79
C LEU A 176 17.78 -12.79 6.42
N THR A 177 17.36 -13.40 5.31
CA THR A 177 16.01 -13.27 4.79
C THR A 177 15.06 -14.21 5.52
N ARG A 178 13.84 -13.71 5.78
CA ARG A 178 12.71 -14.54 6.20
C ARG A 178 11.94 -15.00 4.96
N PHE A 179 11.82 -16.30 4.80
CA PHE A 179 11.02 -16.91 3.73
C PHE A 179 9.67 -17.40 4.25
N THR A 180 8.62 -17.24 3.45
CA THR A 180 7.28 -17.79 3.68
C THR A 180 6.65 -18.23 2.36
N ALA A 181 5.87 -19.30 2.34
CA ALA A 181 5.05 -19.69 1.20
C ALA A 181 3.59 -19.27 1.43
N ASN A 182 2.91 -18.76 0.39
CA ASN A 182 1.50 -18.36 0.49
C ASN A 182 0.55 -19.56 0.61
N ASP A 183 0.87 -20.67 -0.07
CA ASP A 183 0.18 -21.96 0.04
C ASP A 183 1.23 -23.05 0.29
N THR A 184 1.38 -23.41 1.56
CA THR A 184 2.33 -24.44 2.01
C THR A 184 1.93 -25.83 1.58
N ALA A 185 0.72 -26.06 1.08
CA ALA A 185 0.35 -27.36 0.53
C ALA A 185 0.88 -27.54 -0.91
N VAL A 186 1.18 -26.45 -1.63
CA VAL A 186 1.79 -26.47 -2.98
C VAL A 186 3.30 -26.57 -2.88
N ALA A 187 3.95 -25.66 -2.14
CA ALA A 187 5.39 -25.69 -1.93
C ALA A 187 5.77 -25.13 -0.55
N GLU A 188 6.86 -25.64 -0.01
CA GLU A 188 7.45 -25.15 1.24
C GLU A 188 8.83 -24.55 1.00
N VAL A 189 9.25 -23.64 1.88
CA VAL A 189 10.58 -23.03 1.88
C VAL A 189 11.13 -22.99 3.30
N ASP A 190 12.36 -23.46 3.48
CA ASP A 190 13.02 -23.44 4.79
C ASP A 190 13.76 -22.12 5.06
N ARG A 191 14.30 -21.98 6.27
CA ARG A 191 15.05 -20.77 6.70
C ARG A 191 16.38 -20.55 5.95
N ALA A 192 16.85 -21.53 5.19
CA ALA A 192 18.06 -21.44 4.38
C ALA A 192 17.77 -21.11 2.91
N GLY A 193 16.49 -20.94 2.54
CA GLY A 193 16.04 -20.70 1.18
C GLY A 193 15.96 -21.97 0.34
N LYS A 194 15.88 -23.16 0.95
CA LYS A 194 15.60 -24.40 0.21
C LYS A 194 14.09 -24.54 0.02
N LEU A 195 13.67 -24.44 -1.23
CA LEU A 195 12.31 -24.70 -1.65
C LEU A 195 12.11 -26.19 -1.95
N THR A 196 10.94 -26.72 -1.61
CA THR A 196 10.51 -28.09 -1.96
C THR A 196 9.09 -28.05 -2.52
N ALA A 197 8.92 -28.59 -3.73
CA ALA A 197 7.62 -28.77 -4.38
C ALA A 197 6.87 -29.96 -3.78
N LEU A 198 5.60 -29.80 -3.43
CA LEU A 198 4.80 -30.82 -2.77
C LEU A 198 3.68 -31.38 -3.65
N ARG A 199 2.78 -30.52 -4.14
CA ARG A 199 1.65 -30.92 -5.01
C ARG A 199 1.45 -29.93 -6.15
N SER A 200 0.72 -30.36 -7.18
CA SER A 200 0.40 -29.50 -8.33
C SER A 200 -0.40 -28.24 -7.92
N GLY A 201 -0.08 -27.13 -8.56
CA GLY A 201 -0.64 -25.82 -8.28
C GLY A 201 0.38 -24.72 -8.52
N GLU A 202 0.04 -23.50 -8.11
CA GLU A 202 0.96 -22.37 -8.14
C GLU A 202 0.90 -21.63 -6.81
N THR A 203 2.08 -21.23 -6.31
CA THR A 203 2.16 -20.46 -5.08
C THR A 203 3.30 -19.44 -5.14
N ALA A 204 3.16 -18.36 -4.37
CA ALA A 204 4.20 -17.37 -4.23
C ALA A 204 5.06 -17.68 -3.00
N ILE A 205 6.37 -17.59 -3.18
CA ILE A 205 7.37 -17.59 -2.12
C ILE A 205 7.76 -16.15 -1.86
N VAL A 206 7.51 -15.69 -0.63
CA VAL A 206 7.80 -14.33 -0.21
C VAL A 206 9.11 -14.33 0.59
N ALA A 207 10.07 -13.55 0.12
CA ALA A 207 11.30 -13.20 0.80
C ALA A 207 11.14 -11.81 1.44
N ALA A 208 11.34 -11.71 2.75
CA ALA A 208 11.29 -10.44 3.48
C ALA A 208 12.63 -10.14 4.16
N PHE A 209 13.17 -8.96 3.88
CA PHE A 209 14.43 -8.46 4.44
C PHE A 209 14.37 -6.93 4.58
N ASP A 210 14.72 -6.41 5.76
CA ASP A 210 14.79 -4.96 6.05
C ASP A 210 13.56 -4.15 5.60
N GLY A 211 12.36 -4.63 5.92
CA GLY A 211 11.09 -4.00 5.54
C GLY A 211 10.72 -4.12 4.04
N GLN A 212 11.60 -4.67 3.22
CA GLN A 212 11.36 -4.93 1.79
C GLN A 212 10.89 -6.37 1.58
N VAL A 213 10.13 -6.57 0.51
CA VAL A 213 9.64 -7.89 0.09
C VAL A 213 9.95 -8.14 -1.38
N ALA A 214 10.28 -9.39 -1.70
CA ALA A 214 10.41 -9.90 -3.06
C ALA A 214 9.66 -11.23 -3.17
N THR A 215 9.10 -11.53 -4.34
CA THR A 215 8.31 -12.73 -4.56
C THR A 215 8.88 -13.58 -5.69
N ALA A 216 8.89 -14.90 -5.49
CA ALA A 216 9.12 -15.87 -6.56
C ALA A 216 7.84 -16.66 -6.78
N ILE A 217 7.41 -16.81 -8.04
CA ILE A 217 6.26 -17.64 -8.40
C ILE A 217 6.75 -19.06 -8.67
N VAL A 218 6.19 -20.02 -7.94
CA VAL A 218 6.54 -21.42 -8.05
C VAL A 218 5.35 -22.18 -8.58
N THR A 219 5.54 -22.78 -9.74
CA THR A 219 4.51 -23.50 -10.47
C THR A 219 4.87 -24.99 -10.49
N ILE A 220 3.92 -25.81 -10.10
CA ILE A 220 4.03 -27.27 -10.14
C ILE A 220 2.91 -27.74 -11.06
N PRO A 221 3.19 -28.09 -12.33
CA PRO A 221 2.15 -28.43 -13.29
C PRO A 221 1.32 -29.66 -12.88
N PHE A 222 0.12 -29.77 -13.42
CA PHE A 222 -0.77 -30.92 -13.24
C PHE A 222 -0.40 -32.04 -14.21
N GLY A 223 -0.08 -33.23 -13.71
CA GLY A 223 0.14 -34.41 -14.55
C GLY A 223 1.17 -34.21 -15.68
N SER A 224 1.04 -35.04 -16.72
CA SER A 224 1.88 -34.94 -17.92
C SER A 224 1.29 -33.91 -18.89
N GLN A 225 2.15 -33.21 -19.63
CA GLN A 225 1.74 -32.23 -20.62
C GLN A 225 0.88 -32.89 -21.70
N THR A 226 -0.42 -32.60 -21.71
CA THR A 226 -1.31 -33.04 -22.78
C THR A 226 -1.18 -32.09 -23.97
N THR A 227 -1.18 -32.60 -25.20
CA THR A 227 -1.33 -31.78 -26.40
C THR A 227 -2.76 -31.23 -26.44
N ILE A 228 -2.94 -30.02 -25.91
CA ILE A 228 -4.21 -29.29 -25.91
C ILE A 228 -4.32 -28.56 -27.26
N PRO A 229 -5.35 -28.81 -28.09
CA PRO A 229 -5.61 -27.98 -29.26
C PRO A 229 -5.82 -26.52 -28.81
N PRO A 230 -5.21 -25.53 -29.48
CA PRO A 230 -5.41 -24.13 -29.09
C PRO A 230 -6.92 -23.82 -29.16
N PRO A 231 -7.53 -23.35 -28.06
CA PRO A 231 -8.94 -23.00 -28.09
C PRO A 231 -9.17 -21.83 -29.07
N SER A 232 -10.40 -21.68 -29.55
CA SER A 232 -10.75 -20.49 -30.31
C SER A 232 -10.55 -19.25 -29.44
N LEU A 233 -9.74 -18.31 -29.93
CA LEU A 233 -9.56 -17.00 -29.31
C LEU A 233 -10.75 -16.13 -29.72
N VAL A 234 -11.59 -15.75 -28.77
CA VAL A 234 -12.77 -14.91 -28.98
C VAL A 234 -12.48 -13.46 -28.62
N ASN A 235 -11.63 -13.22 -27.62
CA ASN A 235 -11.30 -11.88 -27.14
C ASN A 235 -9.82 -11.74 -26.76
N ALA A 236 -9.40 -10.50 -26.42
CA ALA A 236 -8.01 -10.18 -26.10
C ALA A 236 -7.49 -10.80 -24.79
N ILE A 237 -8.37 -11.32 -23.92
CA ILE A 237 -8.03 -11.92 -22.63
C ILE A 237 -7.70 -13.40 -22.78
N ASP A 238 -8.35 -14.09 -23.73
CA ASP A 238 -8.19 -15.53 -23.97
C ASP A 238 -6.73 -15.97 -24.13
N PRO A 239 -5.85 -15.27 -24.89
CA PRO A 239 -4.44 -15.66 -25.01
C PRO A 239 -3.72 -15.71 -23.66
N HIS A 240 -4.02 -14.78 -22.74
CA HIS A 240 -3.40 -14.72 -21.42
C HIS A 240 -3.86 -15.87 -20.53
N VAL A 241 -5.16 -16.19 -20.55
CA VAL A 241 -5.73 -17.31 -19.80
C VAL A 241 -5.16 -18.63 -20.31
N PHE A 242 -5.17 -18.87 -21.63
CA PHE A 242 -4.71 -20.13 -22.20
C PHE A 242 -3.20 -20.32 -22.07
N ALA A 243 -2.39 -19.27 -22.16
CA ALA A 243 -0.97 -19.35 -21.85
C ALA A 243 -0.74 -19.83 -20.40
N LYS A 244 -1.53 -19.33 -19.45
CA LYS A 244 -1.43 -19.73 -18.04
C LYS A 244 -1.85 -21.18 -17.81
N LEU A 245 -2.98 -21.60 -18.39
CA LEU A 245 -3.47 -22.97 -18.31
C LEU A 245 -2.47 -23.96 -18.92
N ALA A 246 -1.84 -23.58 -20.05
CA ALA A 246 -0.80 -24.39 -20.68
C ALA A 246 0.42 -24.60 -19.78
N VAL A 247 0.90 -23.57 -19.07
CA VAL A 247 2.00 -23.71 -18.09
C VAL A 247 1.62 -24.64 -16.93
N LEU A 248 0.36 -24.63 -16.52
CA LEU A 248 -0.17 -25.50 -15.47
C LEU A 248 -0.55 -26.90 -15.96
N HIS A 249 -0.47 -27.18 -17.26
CA HIS A 249 -1.03 -28.39 -17.89
C HIS A 249 -2.52 -28.62 -17.58
N ILE A 250 -3.31 -27.53 -17.50
CA ILE A 250 -4.75 -27.59 -17.31
C ILE A 250 -5.43 -27.49 -18.67
N GLU A 251 -6.29 -28.44 -18.99
CA GLU A 251 -7.14 -28.37 -20.19
C GLU A 251 -8.24 -27.32 -19.98
N PRO A 252 -8.42 -26.37 -20.93
CA PRO A 252 -9.53 -25.43 -20.87
C PRO A 252 -10.88 -26.14 -20.87
N SER A 253 -11.80 -25.69 -20.02
CA SER A 253 -13.16 -26.24 -19.99
C SER A 253 -13.87 -26.04 -21.34
N SER A 254 -14.72 -27.00 -21.70
CA SER A 254 -15.61 -26.85 -22.85
C SER A 254 -16.54 -25.65 -22.70
N LEU A 255 -17.04 -25.14 -23.83
CA LEU A 255 -18.08 -24.12 -23.81
C LEU A 255 -19.33 -24.63 -23.06
N VAL A 256 -19.85 -23.79 -22.17
CA VAL A 256 -21.08 -24.06 -21.42
C VAL A 256 -22.31 -24.08 -22.33
N SER A 257 -23.38 -24.74 -21.88
CA SER A 257 -24.66 -24.75 -22.60
C SER A 257 -25.29 -23.36 -22.68
N ASP A 258 -26.29 -23.17 -23.55
CA ASP A 258 -26.99 -21.89 -23.67
C ASP A 258 -27.79 -21.54 -22.41
N GLU A 259 -28.35 -22.53 -21.72
CA GLU A 259 -29.07 -22.35 -20.46
C GLU A 259 -28.13 -21.86 -19.34
N GLU A 260 -26.96 -22.50 -19.23
CA GLU A 260 -25.94 -22.12 -18.25
C GLU A 260 -25.37 -20.74 -18.55
N PHE A 261 -25.04 -20.47 -19.82
CA PHE A 261 -24.59 -19.16 -20.27
C PHE A 261 -25.61 -18.07 -19.93
N LEU A 262 -26.88 -18.28 -20.31
CA LEU A 262 -27.96 -17.32 -20.10
C LEU A 262 -28.11 -16.98 -18.60
N ARG A 263 -28.08 -17.98 -17.72
CA ARG A 263 -28.18 -17.73 -16.28
C ARG A 263 -26.97 -16.93 -15.77
N ARG A 264 -25.75 -17.33 -16.14
CA ARG A 264 -24.52 -16.67 -15.66
C ARG A 264 -24.44 -15.22 -16.14
N VAL A 265 -24.67 -14.98 -17.43
CA VAL A 265 -24.55 -13.62 -17.99
C VAL A 265 -25.56 -12.65 -17.39
N PHE A 266 -26.79 -13.08 -17.08
CA PHE A 266 -27.77 -12.22 -16.38
C PHE A 266 -27.34 -11.88 -14.94
N LEU A 267 -26.81 -12.86 -14.20
CA LEU A 267 -26.33 -12.64 -12.83
C LEU A 267 -25.09 -11.75 -12.81
N ASP A 268 -24.13 -12.01 -13.69
CA ASP A 268 -22.84 -11.32 -13.72
C ASP A 268 -22.96 -9.90 -14.28
N ALA A 269 -23.77 -9.70 -15.32
CA ALA A 269 -23.92 -8.38 -15.95
C ALA A 269 -24.86 -7.47 -15.17
N ILE A 270 -26.02 -7.98 -14.73
CA ILE A 270 -27.12 -7.14 -14.21
C ILE A 270 -27.68 -7.61 -12.86
N GLY A 271 -27.11 -8.64 -12.23
CA GLY A 271 -27.51 -9.06 -10.88
C GLY A 271 -28.92 -9.65 -10.77
N THR A 272 -29.53 -10.09 -11.86
CA THR A 272 -30.91 -10.65 -11.87
C THR A 272 -30.97 -12.00 -12.57
N LEU A 273 -32.14 -12.64 -12.57
CA LEU A 273 -32.39 -13.85 -13.36
C LEU A 273 -33.15 -13.49 -14.64
N PRO A 274 -32.93 -14.22 -15.75
CA PRO A 274 -33.75 -14.05 -16.94
C PRO A 274 -35.20 -14.43 -16.63
N THR A 275 -36.14 -13.68 -17.18
CA THR A 275 -37.57 -14.06 -17.11
C THR A 275 -37.83 -15.33 -17.93
N PRO A 276 -38.94 -16.05 -17.66
CA PRO A 276 -39.30 -17.20 -18.48
C PRO A 276 -39.49 -16.87 -19.97
N ALA A 277 -39.92 -15.63 -20.29
CA ALA A 277 -40.09 -15.20 -21.67
C ALA A 277 -38.74 -14.96 -22.38
N GLU A 278 -37.83 -14.22 -21.75
CA GLU A 278 -36.47 -14.01 -22.26
C GLU A 278 -35.73 -15.35 -22.45
N SER A 279 -35.89 -16.27 -21.49
CA SER A 279 -35.27 -17.60 -21.57
C SER A 279 -35.77 -18.39 -22.78
N ARG A 280 -37.10 -18.46 -23.00
CA ARG A 280 -37.65 -19.15 -24.18
C ARG A 280 -37.19 -18.51 -25.48
N ALA A 281 -37.17 -17.16 -25.54
CA ALA A 281 -36.75 -16.45 -26.73
C ALA A 281 -35.26 -16.71 -27.06
N PHE A 282 -34.39 -16.67 -26.06
CA PHE A 282 -32.95 -16.90 -26.26
C PHE A 282 -32.64 -18.35 -26.67
N LEU A 283 -33.32 -19.33 -26.07
CA LEU A 283 -33.12 -20.75 -26.39
C LEU A 283 -33.68 -21.11 -27.78
N ALA A 284 -34.75 -20.45 -28.23
CA ALA A 284 -35.27 -20.61 -29.58
C ALA A 284 -34.45 -19.88 -30.66
N ASN A 285 -33.59 -18.93 -30.27
CA ASN A 285 -32.78 -18.16 -31.20
C ASN A 285 -31.60 -19.00 -31.72
N THR A 286 -31.46 -19.11 -33.05
CA THR A 286 -30.41 -19.88 -33.74
C THR A 286 -29.34 -19.02 -34.40
N VAL A 287 -29.37 -17.69 -34.21
CA VAL A 287 -28.35 -16.77 -34.73
C VAL A 287 -27.00 -17.06 -34.08
N ALA A 288 -25.95 -17.20 -34.89
CA ALA A 288 -24.61 -17.57 -34.44
C ALA A 288 -24.05 -16.65 -33.33
N GLU A 289 -24.35 -15.34 -33.39
CA GLU A 289 -23.85 -14.32 -32.45
C GLU A 289 -24.82 -13.99 -31.31
N LYS A 290 -25.86 -14.80 -31.07
CA LYS A 290 -26.89 -14.49 -30.07
C LYS A 290 -26.34 -14.20 -28.66
N ARG A 291 -25.21 -14.83 -28.29
CA ARG A 291 -24.53 -14.62 -27.00
C ARG A 291 -23.94 -13.21 -26.89
N ALA A 292 -23.22 -12.77 -27.92
CA ALA A 292 -22.64 -11.42 -27.97
C ALA A 292 -23.74 -10.35 -27.96
N LYS A 293 -24.79 -10.53 -28.77
CA LYS A 293 -25.94 -9.62 -28.81
C LYS A 293 -26.65 -9.51 -27.46
N LEU A 294 -26.86 -10.64 -26.78
CA LEU A 294 -27.44 -10.62 -25.45
C LEU A 294 -26.56 -9.85 -24.44
N ILE A 295 -25.24 -10.02 -24.50
CA ILE A 295 -24.31 -9.25 -23.65
C ILE A 295 -24.51 -7.75 -23.90
N ASP A 296 -24.47 -7.30 -25.16
CA ASP A 296 -24.65 -5.89 -25.51
C ASP A 296 -26.01 -5.37 -25.04
N GLU A 297 -27.09 -6.14 -25.19
CA GLU A 297 -28.43 -5.79 -24.70
C GLU A 297 -28.46 -5.63 -23.17
N LEU A 298 -27.86 -6.56 -22.43
CA LEU A 298 -27.80 -6.52 -20.97
C LEU A 298 -26.99 -5.33 -20.45
N LEU A 299 -25.88 -4.98 -21.11
CA LEU A 299 -25.05 -3.83 -20.71
C LEU A 299 -25.78 -2.48 -20.89
N GLN A 300 -26.81 -2.41 -21.74
CA GLN A 300 -27.62 -1.20 -21.96
C GLN A 300 -28.83 -1.11 -21.03
N ARG A 301 -29.12 -2.15 -20.24
CA ARG A 301 -30.27 -2.17 -19.33
C ARG A 301 -30.04 -1.28 -18.11
N PRO A 302 -31.11 -0.65 -17.56
CA PRO A 302 -30.99 0.13 -16.33
C PRO A 302 -30.49 -0.72 -15.14
N GLU A 303 -30.80 -2.01 -15.12
CA GLU A 303 -30.33 -2.94 -14.09
C GLU A 303 -28.80 -3.10 -14.07
N PHE A 304 -28.11 -2.95 -15.20
CA PHE A 304 -26.65 -2.90 -15.23
C PHE A 304 -26.14 -1.76 -14.36
N ALA A 305 -26.68 -0.56 -14.57
CA ALA A 305 -26.30 0.61 -13.80
C ALA A 305 -26.66 0.44 -12.31
N ASP A 306 -27.82 -0.14 -11.99
CA ASP A 306 -28.22 -0.39 -10.59
C ASP A 306 -27.27 -1.37 -9.89
N PHE A 307 -26.98 -2.51 -10.53
CA PHE A 307 -26.12 -3.54 -9.98
C PHE A 307 -24.68 -3.05 -9.78
N TRP A 308 -24.09 -2.43 -10.80
CA TRP A 308 -22.71 -1.95 -10.70
C TRP A 308 -22.58 -0.72 -9.79
N THR A 309 -23.61 0.11 -9.68
CA THR A 309 -23.62 1.17 -8.66
C THR A 309 -23.51 0.59 -7.26
N LEU A 310 -24.16 -0.53 -6.96
CA LEU A 310 -24.03 -1.20 -5.67
C LEU A 310 -22.60 -1.70 -5.42
N GLN A 311 -21.96 -2.31 -6.42
CA GLN A 311 -20.57 -2.77 -6.32
C GLN A 311 -19.60 -1.61 -6.06
N PHE A 312 -19.72 -0.52 -6.82
CA PHE A 312 -18.88 0.67 -6.63
C PHE A 312 -19.25 1.44 -5.34
N ALA A 313 -20.50 1.42 -4.91
CA ALA A 313 -20.92 2.00 -3.65
C ALA A 313 -20.24 1.30 -2.46
N ASP A 314 -20.10 -0.03 -2.47
CA ASP A 314 -19.34 -0.75 -1.45
C ASP A 314 -17.84 -0.38 -1.50
N LEU A 315 -17.25 -0.34 -2.71
CA LEU A 315 -15.86 0.07 -2.92
C LEU A 315 -15.57 1.48 -2.37
N PHE A 316 -16.49 2.41 -2.60
CA PHE A 316 -16.39 3.81 -2.14
C PHE A 316 -16.98 4.03 -0.76
N GLN A 317 -17.34 2.95 -0.05
CA GLN A 317 -17.91 2.99 1.30
C GLN A 317 -19.11 3.94 1.40
N ASN A 318 -19.99 3.95 0.40
CA ASN A 318 -21.17 4.80 0.36
C ASN A 318 -22.22 4.30 1.37
N ARG A 319 -22.02 4.63 2.64
CA ARG A 319 -22.82 4.20 3.79
C ARG A 319 -23.20 5.39 4.67
N LYS A 320 -24.27 5.22 5.45
CA LYS A 320 -24.61 6.18 6.51
C LYS A 320 -23.52 6.15 7.60
N GLU A 321 -23.09 7.32 8.05
CA GLU A 321 -22.18 7.47 9.20
C GLU A 321 -22.89 7.06 10.51
N ARG A 322 -22.14 6.82 11.60
CA ARG A 322 -22.67 6.35 12.90
C ARG A 322 -23.83 7.21 13.43
N ASP A 323 -24.65 6.61 14.31
CA ASP A 323 -26.03 6.97 14.71
C ASP A 323 -26.33 8.42 15.13
N HIS A 324 -25.35 9.31 15.27
CA HIS A 324 -25.57 10.70 15.69
C HIS A 324 -25.51 11.72 14.54
N ASP A 325 -25.00 11.36 13.35
CA ASP A 325 -24.99 12.27 12.20
C ASP A 325 -26.20 12.08 11.28
N VAL A 326 -27.28 12.81 11.59
CA VAL A 326 -28.51 12.87 10.77
C VAL A 326 -28.24 13.47 9.37
N ARG A 327 -27.09 14.12 9.15
CA ARG A 327 -26.74 14.82 7.90
C ARG A 327 -26.21 13.90 6.81
N GLY A 328 -25.66 12.74 7.19
CA GLY A 328 -25.07 11.77 6.26
C GLY A 328 -26.06 11.20 5.23
N THR A 329 -27.36 11.16 5.53
CA THR A 329 -28.34 10.51 4.63
C THR A 329 -28.52 11.25 3.30
N LYS A 330 -28.52 12.60 3.30
CA LYS A 330 -28.68 13.38 2.06
C LYS A 330 -27.43 13.32 1.20
N GLY A 331 -26.24 13.49 1.80
CA GLY A 331 -24.96 13.41 1.08
C GLY A 331 -24.69 12.02 0.49
N VAL A 332 -24.94 10.96 1.24
CA VAL A 332 -24.84 9.56 0.79
C VAL A 332 -25.76 9.29 -0.40
N ARG A 333 -27.02 9.76 -0.34
CA ARG A 333 -27.96 9.62 -1.46
C ARG A 333 -27.54 10.41 -2.69
N GLN A 334 -27.06 11.65 -2.52
CA GLN A 334 -26.57 12.46 -3.63
C GLN A 334 -25.36 11.80 -4.31
N PHE A 335 -24.41 11.28 -3.52
CA PHE A 335 -23.27 10.55 -4.05
C PHE A 335 -23.69 9.26 -4.75
N HIS A 336 -24.63 8.50 -4.19
CA HIS A 336 -25.20 7.32 -4.84
C HIS A 336 -25.83 7.66 -6.19
N THR A 337 -26.71 8.67 -6.24
CA THR A 337 -27.38 9.10 -7.47
C THR A 337 -26.37 9.58 -8.51
N TRP A 338 -25.35 10.32 -8.09
CA TRP A 338 -24.27 10.75 -8.97
C TRP A 338 -23.48 9.56 -9.50
N LEU A 339 -23.08 8.62 -8.65
CA LEU A 339 -22.34 7.42 -9.04
C LEU A 339 -23.13 6.59 -10.06
N ARG A 340 -24.43 6.36 -9.81
CA ARG A 340 -25.32 5.69 -10.76
C ARG A 340 -25.35 6.36 -12.12
N LYS A 341 -25.38 7.69 -12.15
CA LYS A 341 -25.32 8.46 -13.40
C LYS A 341 -23.98 8.26 -14.12
N GLN A 342 -22.86 8.21 -13.40
CA GLN A 342 -21.54 7.96 -14.01
C GLN A 342 -21.44 6.55 -14.61
N ILE A 343 -21.93 5.53 -13.88
CA ILE A 343 -21.95 4.14 -14.36
C ILE A 343 -22.87 4.00 -15.58
N ALA A 344 -24.09 4.55 -15.54
CA ALA A 344 -25.02 4.50 -16.66
C ALA A 344 -24.48 5.22 -17.91
N ALA A 345 -23.63 6.24 -17.73
CA ALA A 345 -22.97 6.96 -18.83
C ALA A 345 -21.71 6.25 -19.35
N ASN A 346 -21.38 5.05 -18.82
CA ASN A 346 -20.15 4.31 -19.12
C ASN A 346 -18.89 5.19 -19.00
N ARG A 347 -18.82 5.99 -17.93
CA ARG A 347 -17.71 6.93 -17.73
C ARG A 347 -16.39 6.17 -17.51
N PRO A 348 -15.30 6.59 -18.18
CA PRO A 348 -13.99 5.98 -17.99
C PRO A 348 -13.51 6.01 -16.53
N TRP A 349 -12.90 4.91 -16.07
CA TRP A 349 -12.45 4.74 -14.69
C TRP A 349 -11.45 5.80 -14.23
N ASP A 350 -10.54 6.20 -15.13
CA ASP A 350 -9.56 7.27 -14.91
C ASP A 350 -10.22 8.65 -14.73
N GLN A 351 -11.30 8.93 -15.47
CA GLN A 351 -12.09 10.16 -15.29
C GLN A 351 -12.85 10.13 -13.97
N LEU A 352 -13.48 9.00 -13.61
CA LEU A 352 -14.17 8.85 -12.34
C LEU A 352 -13.22 9.02 -11.14
N CYS A 353 -12.00 8.46 -11.24
CA CYS A 353 -10.95 8.64 -10.25
C CYS A 353 -10.57 10.12 -10.07
N ARG A 354 -10.35 10.85 -11.17
CA ARG A 354 -10.04 12.29 -11.12
C ARG A 354 -11.19 13.09 -10.51
N ASP A 355 -12.42 12.90 -10.98
CA ASP A 355 -13.61 13.59 -10.47
C ASP A 355 -13.78 13.40 -8.96
N ILE A 356 -13.59 12.17 -8.45
CA ILE A 356 -13.67 11.87 -7.03
C ILE A 356 -12.53 12.55 -6.28
N LEU A 357 -11.27 12.28 -6.64
CA LEU A 357 -10.11 12.73 -5.85
C LEU A 357 -9.95 14.25 -5.82
N THR A 358 -10.36 14.94 -6.88
CA THR A 358 -10.27 16.40 -6.98
C THR A 358 -11.56 17.10 -6.59
N ALA A 359 -12.56 16.39 -6.05
CA ALA A 359 -13.82 16.99 -5.62
C ALA A 359 -13.59 18.10 -4.58
N GLU A 360 -14.33 19.20 -4.70
CA GLU A 360 -14.26 20.36 -3.80
C GLU A 360 -15.56 21.17 -3.86
N GLY A 361 -15.74 22.05 -2.88
CA GLY A 361 -16.92 22.90 -2.76
C GLY A 361 -18.05 22.26 -1.97
N SER A 362 -19.29 22.62 -2.29
CA SER A 362 -20.50 22.14 -1.61
C SER A 362 -20.92 20.76 -2.13
N ASN A 363 -21.31 19.85 -1.24
CA ASN A 363 -21.81 18.54 -1.63
C ASN A 363 -23.14 18.57 -2.43
N ALA A 364 -23.85 19.70 -2.41
CA ALA A 364 -25.02 19.91 -3.28
C ALA A 364 -24.64 20.15 -4.75
N ASP A 365 -23.52 20.85 -5.00
CA ASP A 365 -23.06 21.19 -6.34
C ASP A 365 -22.11 20.13 -6.90
N ASN A 366 -21.33 19.51 -6.01
CA ASN A 366 -20.37 18.46 -6.34
C ASN A 366 -20.62 17.20 -5.47
N PRO A 367 -21.54 16.30 -5.88
CA PRO A 367 -21.87 15.11 -5.11
C PRO A 367 -20.71 14.12 -4.91
N ALA A 368 -19.64 14.17 -5.72
CA ALA A 368 -18.47 13.31 -5.58
C ALA A 368 -17.75 13.48 -4.23
N ILE A 369 -17.96 14.62 -3.56
CA ILE A 369 -17.51 14.90 -2.19
C ILE A 369 -18.03 13.85 -1.20
N GLY A 370 -19.14 13.16 -1.49
CA GLY A 370 -19.69 12.11 -0.63
C GLY A 370 -18.68 11.02 -0.25
N TYR A 371 -17.72 10.71 -1.13
CA TYR A 371 -16.62 9.81 -0.83
C TYR A 371 -15.77 10.30 0.37
N PHE A 372 -15.44 11.60 0.40
CA PHE A 372 -14.72 12.22 1.50
C PHE A 372 -15.59 12.35 2.75
N ILE A 373 -16.91 12.54 2.62
CA ILE A 373 -17.80 12.69 3.79
C ILE A 373 -17.69 11.46 4.68
N VAL A 374 -17.78 10.27 4.07
CA VAL A 374 -17.70 9.02 4.81
C VAL A 374 -16.29 8.71 5.31
N THR A 375 -15.26 8.97 4.50
CA THR A 375 -13.89 8.54 4.79
C THR A 375 -13.09 9.52 5.65
N ILE A 376 -13.47 10.79 5.67
CA ILE A 376 -12.97 11.75 6.66
C ILE A 376 -13.75 11.59 7.98
N GLY A 377 -15.06 11.34 7.89
CA GLY A 377 -15.93 11.13 9.04
C GLY A 377 -15.90 12.33 10.00
N GLU A 378 -15.96 12.11 11.31
CA GLU A 378 -15.92 13.19 12.32
C GLU A 378 -14.61 14.01 12.34
N ASN A 379 -13.55 13.53 11.68
CA ASN A 379 -12.33 14.31 11.58
C ASN A 379 -12.58 15.57 10.73
N SER A 380 -11.92 16.67 11.07
CA SER A 380 -11.92 17.86 10.21
C SER A 380 -10.75 17.89 9.24
N GLU A 381 -9.73 17.06 9.47
CA GLU A 381 -8.45 17.02 8.75
C GLU A 381 -8.32 15.66 8.04
N ALA A 382 -8.23 15.68 6.70
CA ALA A 382 -8.29 14.48 5.87
C ALA A 382 -7.05 13.59 6.04
N GLU A 383 -5.86 14.16 6.22
CA GLU A 383 -4.61 13.42 6.39
C GLU A 383 -4.55 12.59 7.68
N LYS A 384 -5.47 12.86 8.62
CA LYS A 384 -5.62 12.14 9.89
C LYS A 384 -6.78 11.13 9.88
N SER A 385 -7.44 10.96 8.74
CA SER A 385 -8.65 10.14 8.61
C SER A 385 -8.43 8.86 7.80
N GLU A 386 -9.48 8.06 7.67
CA GLU A 386 -9.46 6.81 6.89
C GLU A 386 -9.30 7.05 5.37
N VAL A 387 -9.42 8.28 4.88
CA VAL A 387 -9.36 8.59 3.45
C VAL A 387 -8.01 8.21 2.83
N VAL A 388 -6.92 8.34 3.58
CA VAL A 388 -5.57 7.96 3.13
C VAL A 388 -5.53 6.47 2.76
N ALA A 389 -6.01 5.62 3.67
CA ALA A 389 -6.08 4.18 3.44
C ALA A 389 -7.16 3.81 2.41
N SER A 390 -8.31 4.50 2.44
CA SER A 390 -9.42 4.26 1.53
C SER A 390 -9.05 4.54 0.07
N VAL A 391 -8.32 5.63 -0.20
CA VAL A 391 -7.87 5.97 -1.57
C VAL A 391 -6.87 4.94 -2.08
N ALA A 392 -5.87 4.57 -1.26
CA ALA A 392 -4.91 3.53 -1.63
C ALA A 392 -5.60 2.19 -1.90
N GLN A 393 -6.59 1.83 -1.09
CA GLN A 393 -7.33 0.59 -1.28
C GLN A 393 -8.23 0.66 -2.52
N ALA A 394 -9.07 1.69 -2.64
CA ALA A 394 -10.06 1.83 -3.70
C ALA A 394 -9.41 1.93 -5.08
N PHE A 395 -8.40 2.78 -5.23
CA PHE A 395 -7.82 3.08 -6.54
C PHE A 395 -6.54 2.30 -6.85
N LEU A 396 -5.76 1.85 -5.85
CA LEU A 396 -4.48 1.15 -6.08
C LEU A 396 -4.49 -0.32 -5.61
N GLY A 397 -5.62 -0.80 -5.07
CA GLY A 397 -5.72 -2.15 -4.52
C GLY A 397 -4.79 -2.41 -3.33
N THR A 398 -4.24 -1.35 -2.73
CA THR A 398 -3.14 -1.40 -1.76
C THR A 398 -3.66 -1.18 -0.33
N ARG A 399 -3.29 -2.06 0.61
CA ARG A 399 -3.74 -1.97 2.01
C ARG A 399 -2.74 -1.24 2.90
N ILE A 400 -2.54 0.04 2.64
CA ILE A 400 -1.54 0.82 3.40
C ILE A 400 -1.95 1.15 4.84
N GLY A 401 -3.18 0.85 5.27
CA GLY A 401 -3.69 1.24 6.60
C GLY A 401 -2.83 0.78 7.78
N CYS A 402 -2.26 -0.44 7.75
CA CYS A 402 -1.37 -0.89 8.82
C CYS A 402 -0.09 -0.05 8.92
N ALA A 403 0.36 0.54 7.81
CA ALA A 403 1.54 1.38 7.75
C ALA A 403 1.41 2.67 8.59
N GLN A 404 0.19 3.08 8.95
CA GLN A 404 -0.03 4.27 9.78
C GLN A 404 0.71 4.21 11.12
N CYS A 405 0.75 3.04 11.76
CA CYS A 405 1.32 2.88 13.11
C CYS A 405 2.72 2.23 13.11
N HIS A 406 3.03 1.40 12.12
CA HIS A 406 4.29 0.65 11.99
C HIS A 406 4.46 0.18 10.54
N ASN A 407 5.64 -0.27 10.09
CA ASN A 407 5.80 -0.80 8.72
C ASN A 407 4.82 -1.94 8.38
N HIS A 408 4.35 -2.00 7.14
CA HIS A 408 3.27 -2.90 6.74
C HIS A 408 3.63 -4.40 6.92
N PRO A 409 2.63 -5.20 7.35
CA PRO A 409 2.56 -6.65 7.30
C PRO A 409 3.43 -7.43 6.33
N LEU A 410 3.00 -7.27 5.10
CA LEU A 410 3.17 -8.24 4.03
C LEU A 410 3.53 -7.51 2.75
N GLU A 411 3.79 -6.20 2.85
CA GLU A 411 4.04 -5.31 1.73
C GLU A 411 5.21 -4.42 2.08
N ARG A 412 5.84 -3.84 1.06
CA ARG A 412 7.05 -3.00 1.16
C ARG A 412 6.84 -1.63 1.82
N TYR A 413 5.61 -1.30 2.21
CA TYR A 413 5.26 0.05 2.66
C TYR A 413 5.70 0.30 4.09
N THR A 414 6.45 1.37 4.27
CA THR A 414 6.90 1.85 5.57
C THR A 414 5.90 2.82 6.19
N GLN A 415 6.06 3.12 7.48
CA GLN A 415 5.30 4.19 8.11
C GLN A 415 5.52 5.54 7.41
N ASP A 416 6.74 5.80 6.98
CA ASP A 416 7.04 7.04 6.27
C ASP A 416 6.34 7.08 4.91
N ASP A 417 6.23 5.96 4.19
CA ASP A 417 5.45 5.88 2.95
C ASP A 417 3.95 6.21 3.18
N TYR A 418 3.37 5.77 4.30
CA TYR A 418 1.99 6.16 4.66
C TYR A 418 1.87 7.68 4.82
N TYR A 419 2.80 8.31 5.56
CA TYR A 419 2.72 9.75 5.84
C TYR A 419 3.10 10.61 4.63
N HIS A 420 4.05 10.17 3.81
CA HIS A 420 4.29 10.75 2.49
C HIS A 420 3.01 10.75 1.63
N PHE A 421 2.26 9.64 1.63
CA PHE A 421 1.00 9.57 0.90
C PHE A 421 -0.11 10.41 1.54
N ALA A 422 -0.20 10.44 2.88
CA ALA A 422 -1.10 11.31 3.63
C ALA A 422 -0.88 12.80 3.32
N GLY A 423 0.36 13.18 2.97
CA GLY A 423 0.73 14.52 2.52
C GLY A 423 -0.17 15.10 1.43
N PHE A 424 -0.68 14.28 0.51
CA PHE A 424 -1.59 14.74 -0.54
C PHE A 424 -2.95 15.22 -0.02
N PHE A 425 -3.32 14.83 1.21
CA PHE A 425 -4.57 15.20 1.86
C PHE A 425 -4.40 16.30 2.90
N SER A 426 -3.17 16.76 3.17
CA SER A 426 -2.85 17.79 4.18
C SER A 426 -3.53 19.16 3.96
N ARG A 427 -4.06 19.37 2.75
CA ARG A 427 -4.81 20.57 2.36
C ARG A 427 -6.28 20.25 2.05
N ALA A 428 -6.83 19.16 2.58
CA ALA A 428 -8.24 18.81 2.40
C ALA A 428 -8.93 18.78 3.77
N ARG A 429 -9.98 19.58 3.91
CA ARG A 429 -10.72 19.69 5.16
C ARG A 429 -12.18 20.02 4.97
N PHE A 430 -12.99 19.60 5.92
CA PHE A 430 -14.40 19.99 5.92
C PHE A 430 -14.62 21.31 6.66
N GLU A 431 -15.48 22.13 6.07
CA GLU A 431 -16.25 23.12 6.80
C GLU A 431 -17.69 22.61 6.92
N ARG A 432 -18.10 22.35 8.17
CA ARG A 432 -19.42 21.82 8.49
C ARG A 432 -20.25 22.91 9.13
N LYS A 433 -21.44 23.12 8.58
CA LYS A 433 -22.49 23.92 9.22
C LYS A 433 -23.57 22.98 9.76
N PRO A 434 -24.33 23.39 10.79
CA PRO A 434 -25.57 22.72 11.13
C PRO A 434 -26.46 22.59 9.87
N PRO A 435 -27.24 21.50 9.72
CA PRO A 435 -27.99 21.24 8.49
C PRO A 435 -28.98 22.36 8.12
N GLU A 436 -29.48 23.09 9.11
CA GLU A 436 -30.33 24.26 8.96
C GLU A 436 -29.58 25.53 8.51
N GLN A 437 -28.25 25.56 8.61
CA GLN A 437 -27.40 26.72 8.28
C GLN A 437 -26.57 26.55 7.00
N GLY A 438 -26.51 25.34 6.42
CA GLY A 438 -25.84 25.13 5.13
C GLY A 438 -25.42 23.70 4.85
N THR A 439 -24.82 23.52 3.67
CA THR A 439 -24.26 22.25 3.18
C THR A 439 -22.84 22.00 3.69
N THR A 440 -22.39 20.75 3.65
CA THR A 440 -21.00 20.40 3.95
C THR A 440 -20.11 20.85 2.81
N GLN A 441 -19.03 21.58 3.13
CA GLN A 441 -18.06 22.04 2.14
C GLN A 441 -16.71 21.35 2.31
N LEU A 442 -16.17 20.81 1.22
CA LEU A 442 -14.80 20.32 1.16
C LEU A 442 -13.90 21.43 0.62
N LEU A 443 -13.01 21.92 1.48
CA LEU A 443 -12.12 23.04 1.19
C LEU A 443 -10.71 22.53 0.91
N THR A 444 -10.05 23.15 -0.07
CA THR A 444 -8.64 22.91 -0.39
C THR A 444 -7.75 23.90 0.38
N THR A 445 -7.58 23.69 1.69
CA THR A 445 -6.73 24.52 2.56
C THR A 445 -6.31 23.77 3.82
N THR A 446 -5.30 24.26 4.54
CA THR A 446 -4.88 23.72 5.85
C THR A 446 -5.76 24.28 6.99
N SER A 447 -5.65 23.73 8.20
CA SER A 447 -6.31 24.30 9.39
C SER A 447 -5.89 25.75 9.67
N GLU A 448 -4.60 26.07 9.51
CA GLU A 448 -4.09 27.44 9.61
C GLU A 448 -4.65 28.33 8.50
N GLY A 449 -4.59 27.87 7.24
CA GLY A 449 -5.12 28.62 6.09
C GLY A 449 -6.61 28.92 6.24
N HIS A 450 -7.40 27.96 6.72
CA HIS A 450 -8.82 28.19 7.00
C HIS A 450 -9.06 29.22 8.10
N ASN A 451 -8.28 29.18 9.18
CA ASN A 451 -8.40 30.17 10.25
C ASN A 451 -8.10 31.58 9.73
N LEU A 452 -7.08 31.73 8.89
CA LEU A 452 -6.75 32.99 8.24
C LEU A 452 -7.87 33.47 7.30
N LEU A 453 -8.46 32.56 6.51
CA LEU A 453 -9.59 32.90 5.64
C LEU A 453 -10.80 33.41 6.44
N ARG A 454 -11.12 32.76 7.57
CA ARG A 454 -12.20 33.22 8.47
C ARG A 454 -11.87 34.55 9.15
N GLU A 455 -10.61 34.75 9.54
CA GLU A 455 -10.14 36.01 10.09
C GLU A 455 -10.30 37.15 9.07
N ARG A 456 -9.89 36.93 7.82
CA ARG A 456 -10.06 37.88 6.72
C ARG A 456 -11.54 38.23 6.51
N GLU A 457 -12.41 37.23 6.43
CA GLU A 457 -13.85 37.43 6.23
C GLU A 457 -14.48 38.23 7.39
N ARG A 458 -14.09 37.93 8.64
CA ARG A 458 -14.55 38.69 9.81
C ARG A 458 -14.11 40.15 9.74
N LEU A 459 -12.85 40.42 9.44
CA LEU A 459 -12.32 41.79 9.32
C LEU A 459 -13.02 42.57 8.20
N GLN A 460 -13.31 41.92 7.08
CA GLN A 460 -14.08 42.53 5.98
C GLN A 460 -15.51 42.90 6.40
N LYS A 461 -16.19 42.03 7.15
CA LYS A 461 -17.54 42.32 7.71
C LYS A 461 -17.52 43.44 8.74
N GLU A 462 -16.52 43.47 9.61
CA GLU A 462 -16.34 44.54 10.59
C GLU A 462 -16.04 45.88 9.91
N LEU A 463 -15.20 45.89 8.87
CA LEU A 463 -14.92 47.08 8.05
C LEU A 463 -16.20 47.60 7.38
N ALA A 464 -16.97 46.74 6.72
CA ALA A 464 -18.24 47.12 6.10
C ALA A 464 -19.24 47.70 7.11
N THR A 465 -19.24 47.17 8.35
CA THR A 465 -20.09 47.69 9.44
C THR A 465 -19.63 49.09 9.88
N VAL A 466 -18.32 49.32 9.99
CA VAL A 466 -17.75 50.65 10.30
C VAL A 466 -18.07 51.65 9.18
N GLU A 467 -17.91 51.25 7.92
CA GLU A 467 -18.20 52.08 6.75
C GLU A 467 -19.69 52.46 6.67
N ALA A 468 -20.60 51.56 7.02
CA ALA A 468 -22.03 51.84 7.07
C ALA A 468 -22.44 52.76 8.24
N ALA A 469 -21.70 52.74 9.36
CA ALA A 469 -21.98 53.54 10.55
C ALA A 469 -21.46 54.99 10.44
N LEU A 470 -20.37 55.20 9.67
CA LEU A 470 -19.72 56.50 9.50
C LEU A 470 -20.67 57.65 9.09
N PRO A 471 -21.56 57.50 8.09
CA PRO A 471 -22.45 58.59 7.66
C PRO A 471 -23.52 58.98 8.68
N ASN A 472 -23.83 58.08 9.62
CA ASN A 472 -24.98 58.21 10.53
C ASN A 472 -24.57 58.54 11.98
N THR A 473 -23.28 58.74 12.24
CA THR A 473 -22.74 58.99 13.58
C THR A 473 -22.50 60.47 13.81
N SER A 474 -23.19 61.07 14.79
CA SER A 474 -23.07 62.49 15.15
C SER A 474 -22.21 62.74 16.40
N ASP A 475 -21.93 61.71 17.21
CA ASP A 475 -21.04 61.81 18.37
C ASP A 475 -19.56 61.84 17.91
N GLU A 476 -18.84 62.92 18.22
CA GLU A 476 -17.46 63.14 17.76
C GLU A 476 -16.49 62.07 18.25
N LYS A 477 -16.68 61.54 19.46
CA LYS A 477 -15.81 60.52 20.04
C LYS A 477 -16.01 59.19 19.33
N GLN A 478 -17.25 58.81 19.06
CA GLN A 478 -17.59 57.62 18.27
C GLN A 478 -17.09 57.75 16.83
N LEU A 479 -17.24 58.93 16.22
CA LEU A 479 -16.76 59.19 14.86
C LEU A 479 -15.24 59.04 14.75
N ALA A 480 -14.48 59.54 15.73
CA ALA A 480 -13.03 59.37 15.78
C ALA A 480 -12.62 57.90 15.92
N GLU A 481 -13.34 57.12 16.73
CA GLU A 481 -13.08 55.68 16.88
C GLU A 481 -13.40 54.90 15.58
N LEU A 482 -14.50 55.22 14.91
CA LEU A 482 -14.87 54.61 13.63
C LEU A 482 -13.84 54.93 12.53
N ARG A 483 -13.38 56.18 12.42
CA ARG A 483 -12.31 56.56 11.48
C ARG A 483 -11.01 55.80 11.73
N LYS A 484 -10.63 55.66 13.01
CA LYS A 484 -9.46 54.85 13.38
C LYS A 484 -9.62 53.40 12.93
N LYS A 485 -10.78 52.79 13.14
CA LYS A 485 -11.07 51.41 12.69
C LYS A 485 -11.09 51.30 11.15
N GLN A 486 -11.63 52.30 10.45
CA GLN A 486 -11.64 52.37 8.99
C GLN A 486 -10.22 52.36 8.41
N GLU A 487 -9.25 52.99 9.08
CA GLU A 487 -7.84 52.95 8.67
C GLU A 487 -7.11 51.66 9.11
N GLU A 488 -7.45 51.12 10.29
CA GLU A 488 -6.81 49.93 10.87
C GLU A 488 -7.18 48.64 10.13
N PHE A 489 -8.46 48.42 9.84
CA PHE A 489 -8.93 47.14 9.29
C PHE A 489 -8.31 46.80 7.93
N PRO A 490 -8.18 47.72 6.95
CA PRO A 490 -7.49 47.42 5.69
C PRO A 490 -6.05 46.95 5.89
N ARG A 491 -5.31 47.52 6.86
CA ARG A 491 -3.94 47.09 7.17
C ARG A 491 -3.90 45.67 7.73
N ARG A 492 -4.85 45.34 8.61
CA ARG A 492 -4.98 43.99 9.18
C ARG A 492 -5.41 42.96 8.14
N ILE A 493 -6.32 43.33 7.23
CA ILE A 493 -6.71 42.48 6.10
C ILE A 493 -5.49 42.18 5.23
N ALA A 494 -4.69 43.20 4.88
CA ALA A 494 -3.47 43.02 4.09
C ALA A 494 -2.43 42.10 4.79
N ASP A 495 -2.27 42.21 6.11
CA ASP A 495 -1.40 41.30 6.88
C ASP A 495 -1.90 39.84 6.83
N VAL A 496 -3.21 39.63 7.02
CA VAL A 496 -3.82 38.30 6.92
C VAL A 496 -3.68 37.73 5.51
N GLU A 497 -3.88 38.54 4.46
CA GLU A 497 -3.69 38.13 3.07
C GLU A 497 -2.24 37.72 2.78
N LYS A 498 -1.26 38.46 3.33
CA LYS A 498 0.14 38.08 3.26
C LYS A 498 0.40 36.73 3.92
N ARG A 499 -0.15 36.49 5.12
CA ARG A 499 -0.03 35.21 5.83
C ARG A 499 -0.70 34.05 5.08
N ILE A 500 -1.81 34.30 4.39
CA ILE A 500 -2.46 33.31 3.50
C ILE A 500 -1.52 32.94 2.35
N ALA A 501 -0.91 33.94 1.69
CA ALA A 501 0.03 33.72 0.61
C ALA A 501 1.27 32.93 1.07
N GLU A 502 1.83 33.27 2.25
CA GLU A 502 2.93 32.53 2.88
C GLU A 502 2.53 31.08 3.17
N GLN A 503 1.32 30.84 3.68
CA GLN A 503 0.81 29.50 3.95
C GLN A 503 0.65 28.68 2.67
N HIS A 504 0.12 29.27 1.59
CA HIS A 504 0.00 28.61 0.28
C HIS A 504 1.35 28.23 -0.32
N ALA A 505 2.39 29.03 -0.05
CA ALA A 505 3.76 28.80 -0.52
C ALA A 505 4.52 27.72 0.26
N ARG A 506 4.04 27.32 1.45
CA ARG A 506 4.69 26.26 2.23
C ARG A 506 4.67 24.92 1.49
N PRO A 507 5.72 24.08 1.60
CA PRO A 507 5.73 22.74 1.04
C PRO A 507 4.53 21.92 1.49
N VAL A 508 3.99 21.11 0.58
CA VAL A 508 2.89 20.17 0.90
C VAL A 508 3.47 18.93 1.57
N GLY A 509 2.94 18.57 2.74
CA GLY A 509 3.40 17.42 3.50
C GLY A 509 2.81 17.36 4.89
N VAL A 510 3.30 16.42 5.68
CA VAL A 510 2.86 16.18 7.07
C VAL A 510 4.07 15.91 7.96
N GLY A 511 3.89 16.04 9.28
CA GLY A 511 4.89 15.59 10.25
C GLY A 511 4.81 14.09 10.47
N GLN A 512 5.96 13.42 10.49
CA GLN A 512 6.10 12.03 10.91
C GLN A 512 5.87 11.96 12.44
N PRO A 513 4.90 11.17 12.94
CA PRO A 513 4.51 11.19 14.36
C PRO A 513 5.56 10.65 15.35
N ARG A 514 6.39 9.70 14.92
CA ARG A 514 7.50 9.08 15.67
C ARG A 514 8.74 9.96 15.69
N THR A 515 9.15 10.52 14.55
CA THR A 515 10.43 11.24 14.42
C THR A 515 10.29 12.77 14.47
N GLY A 516 9.08 13.30 14.26
CA GLY A 516 8.81 14.73 14.12
C GLY A 516 9.31 15.32 12.79
N GLN A 517 9.92 14.51 11.93
CA GLN A 517 10.45 14.97 10.64
C GLN A 517 9.32 15.40 9.71
N PHE A 518 9.53 16.48 8.97
CA PHE A 518 8.62 16.87 7.89
C PHE A 518 8.80 15.93 6.68
N LEU A 519 7.69 15.33 6.23
CA LEU A 519 7.63 14.47 5.07
C LEU A 519 6.81 15.16 3.97
N ALA A 520 7.49 15.53 2.88
CA ALA A 520 6.81 16.09 1.70
C ALA A 520 5.87 15.06 1.07
N ALA A 521 4.79 15.49 0.43
CA ALA A 521 3.88 14.57 -0.25
C ALA A 521 4.61 13.76 -1.33
N ARG A 522 4.43 12.45 -1.35
CA ARG A 522 5.08 11.53 -2.31
C ARG A 522 4.21 10.30 -2.57
N PRO A 523 4.08 9.84 -3.83
CA PRO A 523 3.30 8.66 -4.16
C PRO A 523 3.90 7.35 -3.62
N LEU A 524 3.10 6.28 -3.67
CA LEU A 524 3.45 4.97 -3.11
C LEU A 524 4.56 4.23 -3.88
N ASP A 525 4.80 4.59 -5.14
CA ASP A 525 5.95 4.11 -5.90
C ASP A 525 7.25 4.86 -5.58
N ARG A 526 7.18 5.84 -4.66
CA ARG A 526 8.29 6.72 -4.24
C ARG A 526 8.86 7.60 -5.36
N SER A 527 8.15 7.75 -6.48
CA SER A 527 8.56 8.63 -7.57
C SER A 527 8.58 10.09 -7.13
N ALA A 528 9.46 10.89 -7.74
CA ALA A 528 9.50 12.32 -7.51
C ALA A 528 8.26 12.95 -8.12
N THR A 529 7.51 13.71 -7.32
CA THR A 529 6.27 14.36 -7.75
C THR A 529 6.25 15.78 -7.19
N PRO A 530 6.89 16.75 -7.88
CA PRO A 530 6.89 18.13 -7.42
C PRO A 530 5.47 18.68 -7.40
N ILE A 531 5.16 19.45 -6.35
CA ILE A 531 3.87 20.13 -6.19
C ILE A 531 4.19 21.62 -6.08
N GLU A 532 3.70 22.39 -7.05
CA GLU A 532 3.97 23.82 -7.10
C GLU A 532 3.28 24.57 -5.94
N PRO A 533 3.86 25.68 -5.46
CA PRO A 533 3.20 26.58 -4.51
C PRO A 533 1.75 26.90 -4.90
N GLY A 534 0.82 26.71 -3.96
CA GLY A 534 -0.61 26.92 -4.20
C GLY A 534 -1.33 25.85 -5.05
N GLN A 535 -0.62 24.90 -5.66
CA GLN A 535 -1.26 23.81 -6.41
C GLN A 535 -2.06 22.89 -5.46
N ASN A 536 -3.22 22.41 -5.92
CA ASN A 536 -3.99 21.42 -5.18
C ASN A 536 -3.27 20.06 -5.25
N PRO A 537 -2.75 19.53 -4.13
CA PRO A 537 -1.99 18.30 -4.15
C PRO A 537 -2.82 17.07 -4.56
N ARG A 538 -4.15 17.10 -4.38
CA ARG A 538 -5.02 16.01 -4.80
C ARG A 538 -5.15 15.90 -6.31
N VAL A 539 -4.98 17.00 -7.06
CA VAL A 539 -4.93 16.99 -8.53
C VAL A 539 -3.69 16.26 -9.01
N VAL A 540 -2.54 16.55 -8.37
CA VAL A 540 -1.28 15.88 -8.66
C VAL A 540 -1.37 14.39 -8.35
N LEU A 541 -1.94 14.04 -7.19
CA LEU A 541 -2.20 12.64 -6.83
C LEU A 541 -3.12 11.95 -7.84
N ALA A 542 -4.23 12.57 -8.23
CA ALA A 542 -5.19 11.99 -9.16
C ALA A 542 -4.57 11.72 -10.54
N ASN A 543 -3.69 12.62 -11.01
CA ASN A 543 -2.96 12.43 -12.27
C ASN A 543 -1.94 11.28 -12.18
N TRP A 544 -1.25 11.13 -11.04
CA TRP A 544 -0.33 10.00 -10.83
C TRP A 544 -1.08 8.66 -10.70
N ILE A 545 -2.18 8.62 -9.94
CA ILE A 545 -3.00 7.42 -9.79
C ILE A 545 -3.55 7.00 -11.16
N ALA A 546 -4.19 7.92 -11.88
CA ALA A 546 -4.85 7.62 -13.14
C ALA A 546 -3.90 7.60 -14.35
N SER A 547 -2.58 7.59 -14.13
CA SER A 547 -1.59 7.49 -15.19
C SER A 547 -1.66 6.10 -15.84
N PRO A 548 -1.59 5.98 -17.18
CA PRO A 548 -1.50 4.68 -17.87
C PRO A 548 -0.28 3.84 -17.47
N SER A 549 0.77 4.48 -16.93
CA SER A 549 1.97 3.80 -16.43
C SER A 549 1.84 3.26 -15.00
N ASN A 550 0.69 3.49 -14.34
CA ASN A 550 0.47 3.05 -12.97
C ASN A 550 -0.30 1.72 -12.96
N ASP A 551 0.45 0.62 -12.95
CA ASP A 551 -0.11 -0.74 -12.97
C ASP A 551 -0.98 -1.05 -11.75
N PHE A 552 -0.77 -0.36 -10.62
CA PHE A 552 -1.64 -0.53 -9.45
C PHE A 552 -3.06 -0.02 -9.71
N PHE A 553 -3.22 1.02 -10.54
CA PHE A 553 -4.53 1.58 -10.84
C PHE A 553 -5.34 0.69 -11.80
N SER A 554 -4.74 0.35 -12.94
CA SER A 554 -5.36 -0.53 -13.94
C SER A 554 -5.52 -1.97 -13.40
N GLY A 555 -4.49 -2.51 -12.76
CA GLY A 555 -4.51 -3.83 -12.17
C GLY A 555 -5.57 -3.98 -11.06
N ALA A 556 -5.77 -2.95 -10.23
CA ALA A 556 -6.76 -3.01 -9.17
C ALA A 556 -8.20 -3.05 -9.68
N ILE A 557 -8.53 -2.36 -10.79
CA ILE A 557 -9.87 -2.45 -11.36
C ILE A 557 -10.08 -3.76 -12.13
N VAL A 558 -9.08 -4.22 -12.90
CA VAL A 558 -9.14 -5.52 -13.59
C VAL A 558 -9.39 -6.66 -12.61
N ASN A 559 -8.63 -6.70 -11.51
CA ASN A 559 -8.80 -7.72 -10.46
C ASN A 559 -10.18 -7.67 -9.78
N ARG A 560 -10.89 -6.54 -9.81
CA ARG A 560 -12.24 -6.43 -9.24
C ARG A 560 -13.31 -6.91 -10.20
N LEU A 561 -13.16 -6.60 -11.49
CA LEU A 561 -14.09 -7.02 -12.52
C LEU A 561 -14.00 -8.52 -12.80
N TRP A 562 -12.83 -9.13 -12.58
CA TRP A 562 -12.57 -10.55 -12.86
C TRP A 562 -13.00 -11.53 -11.75
N LYS A 563 -13.41 -11.02 -10.59
CA LYS A 563 -13.59 -11.83 -9.37
C LYS A 563 -14.67 -12.91 -9.43
#